data_AF-A0A4V6BET2-F1
#
_entry.id   AF-A0A4V6BET2-F1
#
_cell.length_a   1.000
_cell.length_b   1.000
_cell.length_c   1.000
_cell.angle_alpha   90.00
_cell.angle_beta   90.00
_cell.angle_gamma   90.00
#
_symmetry.space_group_name_H-M   'P 1'
#
loop_
_entity.id
_entity.type
_entity.pdbx_description
1 polymer ?
#
loop_
_entity_poly.entity_id
_entity_poly.type
_entity_poly.pdbx_seq_one_letter_code
_entity_poly.pdbx_strand_id
1 'polypeptide(L)'
;MSVSSSVPARSATFSRPRFAFLVALGVYPLITGLLYLIFPLTDGWMLWQRTLVIVPVMVSIMVWGLIPGVQKYFRAFINPEG
;
A
#
# COMPACT_ATOMS: atom_id res chain seq x y z
N MET A 1 -36.35 -29.79 -19.78
CA MET A 1 -35.70 -29.81 -18.45
C MET A 1 -34.67 -28.69 -18.44
N SER A 2 -34.98 -27.54 -17.83
CA SER A 2 -34.07 -26.39 -17.76
C SER A 2 -33.26 -26.47 -16.48
N VAL A 3 -31.93 -26.53 -16.59
CA VAL A 3 -31.01 -26.58 -15.45
C VAL A 3 -30.82 -25.15 -14.96
N SER A 4 -31.41 -24.81 -13.82
CA SER A 4 -31.09 -23.58 -13.10
C SER A 4 -29.72 -23.73 -12.45
N SER A 5 -28.70 -23.16 -13.05
CA SER A 5 -27.38 -23.01 -12.45
C SER A 5 -27.44 -21.94 -11.35
N SER A 6 -27.49 -22.37 -10.09
CA SER A 6 -27.23 -21.51 -8.94
C SER A 6 -25.76 -21.08 -8.97
N VAL A 7 -25.51 -19.79 -9.22
CA VAL A 7 -24.18 -19.20 -9.04
C VAL A 7 -23.93 -19.12 -7.54
N PRO A 8 -22.98 -19.89 -6.96
CA PRO A 8 -22.66 -19.73 -5.55
C PRO A 8 -22.09 -18.32 -5.35
N ALA A 9 -22.71 -17.58 -4.43
CA ALA A 9 -22.24 -16.28 -3.98
C ALA A 9 -20.77 -16.41 -3.53
N ARG A 10 -19.91 -15.54 -4.08
CA ARG A 10 -18.46 -15.51 -3.87
C ARG A 10 -18.17 -15.54 -2.37
N SER A 11 -17.74 -16.69 -1.86
CA SER A 11 -17.20 -16.82 -0.52
C SER A 11 -16.04 -15.84 -0.40
N ALA A 12 -16.18 -14.93 0.56
CA ALA A 12 -15.24 -13.87 0.84
C ALA A 12 -13.85 -14.46 1.09
N THR A 13 -12.98 -14.43 0.08
CA THR A 13 -11.81 -13.55 -0.01
C THR A 13 -11.35 -12.97 1.34
N PHE A 14 -11.09 -13.78 2.36
CA PHE A 14 -10.67 -13.28 3.69
C PHE A 14 -9.16 -12.98 3.76
N SER A 15 -8.47 -13.06 2.61
CA SER A 15 -7.05 -12.75 2.46
C SER A 15 -6.77 -11.39 1.81
N ARG A 16 -7.66 -10.87 0.94
CA ARG A 16 -7.49 -9.53 0.33
C ARG A 16 -7.69 -8.36 1.31
N PRO A 17 -8.66 -8.39 2.25
CA PRO A 17 -8.84 -7.30 3.20
C PRO A 17 -7.64 -7.16 4.14
N ARG A 18 -7.08 -8.28 4.62
CA ARG A 18 -5.89 -8.28 5.48
C ARG A 18 -4.66 -7.73 4.76
N PHE A 19 -4.47 -8.13 3.51
CA PHE A 19 -3.44 -7.55 2.64
C PHE A 19 -3.64 -6.04 2.48
N ALA A 20 -4.84 -5.60 2.11
CA ALA A 20 -5.16 -4.19 1.97
C ALA A 20 -4.96 -3.42 3.28
N PHE A 21 -5.29 -4.02 4.43
CA PHE A 21 -5.10 -3.40 5.74
C PHE A 21 -3.62 -3.28 6.13
N LEU A 22 -2.81 -4.30 5.87
CA LEU A 22 -1.35 -4.24 6.08
C LEU A 22 -0.69 -3.22 5.15
N VAL A 23 -1.10 -3.20 3.89
CA VAL A 23 -0.67 -2.20 2.90
C VAL A 23 -1.08 -0.80 3.39
N ALA A 24 -2.33 -0.61 3.81
CA ALA A 24 -2.83 0.66 4.31
C ALA A 24 -2.10 1.10 5.58
N LEU A 25 -1.84 0.16 6.50
CA LEU A 25 -1.09 0.41 7.74
C LEU A 25 0.38 0.75 7.46
N GLY A 26 0.97 0.25 6.37
CA GLY A 26 2.31 0.63 5.93
C GLY A 26 2.32 1.98 5.19
N VAL A 27 1.36 2.20 4.29
CA VAL A 27 1.29 3.39 3.46
C VAL A 27 0.88 4.63 4.27
N TYR A 28 0.00 4.48 5.26
CA TYR A 28 -0.50 5.61 6.06
C TYR A 28 0.59 6.35 6.84
N PRO A 29 1.42 5.71 7.68
CA PRO A 29 2.52 6.38 8.37
C PRO A 29 3.59 6.84 7.38
N LEU A 30 3.74 6.16 6.24
CA LEU A 30 4.71 6.49 5.22
C LEU A 30 4.33 7.77 4.46
N ILE A 31 3.07 7.91 4.05
CA ILE A 31 2.53 9.14 3.46
C ILE A 31 2.55 10.26 4.51
N THR A 32 2.11 9.97 5.74
CA THR A 32 2.10 10.95 6.84
C THR A 32 3.50 11.49 7.14
N GLY A 33 4.48 10.60 7.30
CA GLY A 33 5.87 10.98 7.56
C GLY A 33 6.50 11.71 6.38
N LEU A 34 6.22 11.26 5.17
CA LEU A 34 6.69 11.93 3.96
C LEU A 34 6.13 13.35 3.84
N LEU A 35 4.83 13.52 4.09
CA LEU A 35 4.20 14.83 4.13
C LEU A 35 4.83 15.70 5.20
N TYR A 36 5.05 15.17 6.41
CA TYR A 36 5.67 15.91 7.50
C TYR A 36 7.12 16.31 7.23
N LEU A 37 7.85 15.54 6.44
CA LEU A 37 9.24 15.83 6.06
C LEU A 37 9.29 16.83 4.89
N ILE A 38 8.44 16.63 3.88
CA ILE A 38 8.36 17.49 2.71
C ILE A 38 7.78 18.85 3.07
N PHE A 39 6.80 18.93 3.97
CA PHE A 39 6.15 20.18 4.34
C PHE A 39 7.13 21.29 4.73
N PRO A 40 8.03 21.07 5.71
CA PRO A 40 9.04 22.06 6.09
C PRO A 40 10.14 22.22 5.03
N LEU A 41 10.50 21.16 4.30
CA LEU A 41 11.55 21.24 3.26
C LEU A 41 11.15 22.10 2.06
N THR A 42 9.85 22.20 1.81
CA THR A 42 9.28 22.90 0.65
C THR A 42 8.57 24.18 1.07
N ASP A 43 8.81 24.64 2.30
CA ASP A 43 8.34 25.93 2.76
C ASP A 43 8.98 27.04 1.93
N GLY A 44 8.16 27.90 1.34
CA GLY A 44 8.59 28.91 0.36
C GLY A 44 8.80 28.43 -1.08
N TRP A 45 8.59 27.15 -1.40
CA TRP A 45 8.69 26.65 -2.79
C TRP A 45 7.40 26.90 -3.56
N MET A 46 7.51 27.19 -4.85
CA MET A 46 6.34 27.24 -5.73
C MET A 46 5.77 25.83 -5.93
N LEU A 47 4.45 25.75 -6.09
CA LEU A 47 3.69 24.49 -6.13
C LEU A 47 4.26 23.46 -7.11
N TRP A 48 4.72 23.89 -8.30
CA TRP A 48 5.36 23.03 -9.30
C TRP A 48 6.67 22.36 -8.85
N GLN A 49 7.56 23.07 -8.13
CA GLN A 49 8.80 22.48 -7.60
C GLN A 49 8.49 21.44 -6.53
N ARG A 50 7.47 21.73 -5.71
CA ARG A 50 6.96 20.79 -4.71
C ARG A 50 6.47 19.50 -5.37
N THR A 51 5.67 19.61 -6.42
CA THR A 51 5.16 18.46 -7.17
C THR A 51 6.29 17.67 -7.85
N LEU A 52 7.28 18.37 -8.42
CA LEU A 52 8.45 17.77 -9.06
C LEU A 52 9.27 16.90 -8.10
N VAL A 53 9.31 17.24 -6.81
CA VAL A 53 10.00 16.46 -5.78
C VAL A 53 9.09 15.40 -5.16
N ILE A 54 7.83 15.75 -4.85
CA ILE A 54 6.86 14.83 -4.23
C ILE A 54 6.67 13.58 -5.08
N VAL A 55 6.46 13.74 -6.39
CA VAL A 55 6.12 12.62 -7.28
C VAL A 55 7.23 11.55 -7.31
N PRO A 56 8.49 11.85 -7.66
CA PRO A 56 9.53 10.83 -7.71
C PRO A 56 9.83 10.22 -6.34
N VAL A 57 9.71 10.99 -5.27
CA VAL A 57 9.90 10.47 -3.91
C VAL A 57 8.77 9.51 -3.54
N MET A 58 7.50 9.86 -3.80
CA MET A 58 6.37 8.95 -3.62
C MET A 58 6.54 7.66 -4.41
N VAL A 59 6.91 7.75 -5.69
CA VAL A 59 7.12 6.57 -6.56
C VAL A 59 8.25 5.70 -6.02
N SER A 60 9.39 6.29 -5.67
CA SER A 60 10.53 5.54 -5.12
C SER A 60 10.13 4.80 -3.84
N ILE A 61 9.40 5.47 -2.95
CA ILE A 61 8.96 4.87 -1.69
C ILE A 61 7.89 3.79 -1.92
N MET A 62 6.98 3.96 -2.87
CA MET A 62 6.03 2.90 -3.21
C MET A 62 6.74 1.66 -3.77
N VAL A 63 7.68 1.84 -4.68
CA VAL A 63 8.42 0.74 -5.32
C VAL A 63 9.37 0.04 -4.33
N TRP A 64 10.08 0.79 -3.49
CA TRP A 64 11.10 0.26 -2.57
C TRP A 64 10.66 0.07 -1.12
N GLY A 65 9.53 0.62 -0.71
CA GLY A 65 9.02 0.52 0.66
C GLY A 65 7.78 -0.37 0.75
N LEU A 66 6.74 -0.03 -0.03
CA LEU A 66 5.45 -0.71 0.06
C LEU A 66 5.52 -2.13 -0.51
N ILE A 67 6.01 -2.28 -1.74
CA ILE A 67 6.09 -3.58 -2.42
C ILE A 67 6.93 -4.60 -1.62
N PRO A 68 8.18 -4.32 -1.24
CA PRO A 68 8.99 -5.27 -0.47
C PRO A 68 8.52 -5.41 0.98
N GLY A 69 7.99 -4.35 1.60
CA GLY A 69 7.44 -4.43 2.96
C GLY A 69 6.28 -5.42 3.03
N VAL A 70 5.32 -5.28 2.13
CA VAL A 70 4.15 -6.16 2.05
C VAL A 70 4.56 -7.59 1.70
N GLN A 71 5.50 -7.77 0.76
CA GLN A 71 6.07 -9.09 0.45
C GLN A 71 6.80 -9.72 1.64
N LYS A 72 7.53 -8.93 2.44
CA LYS A 72 8.25 -9.40 3.64
C LYS A 72 7.29 -9.85 4.73
N TYR A 73 6.21 -9.10 4.98
CA TYR A 73 5.14 -9.53 5.90
C TYR A 73 4.43 -10.79 5.41
N PHE A 74 4.20 -10.94 4.10
CA PHE A 74 3.62 -12.17 3.54
C PHE A 74 4.54 -13.39 3.70
N ARG A 75 5.85 -13.23 3.47
CA ARG A 75 6.84 -14.31 3.68
C ARG A 75 6.96 -14.69 5.15
N ALA A 76 6.90 -13.72 6.06
CA ALA A 76 6.85 -13.97 7.50
C ALA A 76 5.58 -14.73 7.93
N PHE A 77 4.46 -14.57 7.21
CA PHE A 77 3.21 -15.30 7.47
C PHE A 77 3.17 -16.71 6.85
N ILE A 78 3.87 -16.95 5.74
CA ILE A 78 3.91 -18.26 5.06
C ILE A 78 4.98 -19.21 5.65
N ASN A 79 5.98 -18.67 6.37
CA ASN A 79 7.01 -19.49 7.02
C ASN A 79 6.95 -19.41 8.56
N PRO A 80 5.97 -20.06 9.21
CA PRO A 80 6.14 -20.48 10.59
C PRO A 80 7.00 -21.75 10.56
N GLU A 81 8.33 -21.62 10.60
CA GLU A 81 9.18 -22.77 10.92
C GLU A 81 9.00 -23.10 12.40
N GLY A 82 8.29 -24.19 12.65
CA GLY A 82 8.18 -24.91 13.90
C GLY A 82 7.83 -26.36 13.60
#